data_AF-A0A963SKG2-F1
#
_entry.id   AF-A0A963SKG2-F1
#
_cell.length_a   1.000
_cell.length_b   1.000
_cell.length_c   1.000
_cell.angle_alpha   90.00
_cell.angle_beta   90.00
_cell.angle_gamma   90.00
#
_symmetry.space_group_name_H-M   'P 1'
#
loop_
_entity.id
_entity.type
_entity.pdbx_description
1 polymer ?
#
loop_
_entity_poly.entity_id
_entity_poly.type
_entity_poly.pdbx_seq_one_letter_code
_entity_poly.pdbx_strand_id
1 'polypeptide(L)' 'MSRRKQPVRIAEPDPNQIAMPGMRPVTLAERLQCRADMPMLPRRVQKPMDIGFWDPMCDQLEMF' A
#
# COMPACT_ATOMS: atom_id res chain seq x y z
N MET A 1 23.38 19.31 -0.18
CA MET A 1 22.67 19.20 1.11
C MET A 1 21.88 17.90 1.14
N SER A 2 22.46 16.80 1.66
CA SER A 2 21.81 15.48 1.67
C SER A 2 20.74 15.44 2.77
N ARG A 3 19.46 15.30 2.40
CA ARG A 3 18.35 15.16 3.38
C ARG A 3 18.53 13.84 4.14
N ARG A 4 18.95 13.91 5.40
CA ARG A 4 18.92 12.75 6.31
C ARG A 4 17.47 12.27 6.45
N LYS A 5 17.21 11.01 6.08
CA LYS A 5 15.92 10.37 6.31
C LYS A 5 15.73 10.21 7.83
N GLN A 6 14.58 10.64 8.34
CA GLN A 6 14.30 10.51 9.76
C GLN A 6 14.27 9.04 10.19
N PRO A 7 14.70 8.73 11.43
CA PRO A 7 14.64 7.38 11.96
C PRO A 7 13.20 6.86 11.94
N VAL A 8 13.02 5.63 11.48
CA VAL A 8 11.70 4.97 11.45
C VAL A 8 11.26 4.75 12.89
N ARG A 9 10.27 5.54 13.33
CA ARG A 9 9.60 5.31 14.62
C ARG A 9 8.67 4.11 14.47
N ILE A 10 8.78 3.14 15.37
CA ILE A 10 7.78 2.09 15.51
C ILE A 10 6.53 2.78 16.03
N ALA A 11 5.47 2.81 15.22
CA ALA A 11 4.21 3.42 15.63
C ALA A 11 3.66 2.66 16.85
N GLU A 12 3.04 3.39 17.77
CA GLU A 12 2.28 2.76 18.86
C GLU A 12 1.16 1.89 18.28
N PRO A 13 0.73 0.82 18.99
CA PRO A 13 -0.36 -0.03 18.53
C PRO A 13 -1.59 0.81 18.20
N ASP A 14 -2.14 0.64 16.99
CA ASP A 14 -3.34 1.38 16.58
C ASP A 14 -4.50 0.96 17.48
N PRO A 15 -5.19 1.88 18.18
CA PRO A 15 -6.33 1.55 19.03
C PRO A 15 -7.49 0.90 18.27
N ASN A 16 -7.53 1.04 16.93
CA ASN A 16 -8.49 0.38 16.06
C ASN A 16 -8.03 -1.00 15.56
N GLN A 17 -6.81 -1.43 15.90
CA GLN A 17 -6.35 -2.78 15.60
C GLN A 17 -7.02 -3.75 16.57
N ILE A 18 -8.21 -4.22 16.21
CA ILE A 18 -8.92 -5.24 16.94
C ILE A 18 -8.08 -6.52 16.92
N ALA A 19 -7.43 -6.85 18.03
CA ALA A 19 -6.82 -8.15 18.21
C ALA A 19 -7.96 -9.17 18.35
N MET A 20 -8.24 -9.93 17.29
CA MET A 20 -9.18 -11.04 17.38
C MET A 20 -8.64 -12.06 18.40
N PRO A 21 -9.48 -12.58 19.32
CA PRO A 21 -9.04 -13.54 20.31
C PRO A 21 -8.42 -14.78 19.63
N GLY A 22 -7.22 -15.15 20.06
CA GLY A 22 -6.44 -16.25 19.47
C GLY A 22 -5.59 -15.87 18.23
N MET A 23 -5.71 -14.64 17.71
CA MET A 23 -4.90 -14.19 16.56
C MET A 23 -3.70 -13.37 17.04
N ARG A 24 -2.49 -13.81 16.69
CA ARG A 24 -1.26 -13.05 16.94
C ARG A 24 -1.20 -11.82 16.01
N PRO A 25 -0.93 -10.61 16.53
CA PRO A 25 -0.69 -9.45 15.69
C PRO A 25 0.50 -9.66 14.73
N VAL A 26 0.37 -9.14 13.51
CA VAL A 26 1.47 -9.18 12.52
C VAL A 26 2.61 -8.26 12.98
N THR A 27 3.78 -8.83 13.16
CA THR A 27 5.00 -8.16 13.60
C THR A 27 5.63 -7.34 12.48
N LEU A 28 6.51 -6.40 12.86
CA LEU A 28 7.26 -5.60 11.88
C LEU A 28 8.14 -6.48 10.97
N ALA A 29 8.77 -7.52 11.52
CA ALA A 29 9.62 -8.44 10.76
C ALA A 29 8.83 -9.15 9.67
N GLU A 30 7.64 -9.66 9.98
CA GLU A 30 6.75 -10.28 8.99
C GLU A 30 6.33 -9.30 7.90
N ARG A 31 6.00 -8.05 8.27
CA ARG A 31 5.67 -7.00 7.28
C ARG A 31 6.84 -6.69 6.34
N LEU A 32 8.08 -6.72 6.83
CA LEU A 32 9.28 -6.50 6.02
C LEU A 32 9.55 -7.68 5.09
N GLN A 33 9.41 -8.91 5.59
CA GLN A 33 9.57 -10.12 4.81
C GLN A 33 8.56 -10.17 3.65
N CYS A 34 7.27 -9.92 3.92
CA CYS A 34 6.24 -9.87 2.88
C CYS A 34 6.57 -8.86 1.76
N ARG A 35 7.19 -7.71 2.09
CA ARG A 35 7.60 -6.72 1.09
C ARG A 35 8.82 -7.15 0.28
N ALA A 36 9.73 -7.92 0.89
CA ALA A 36 10.89 -8.46 0.19
C ALA A 36 10.45 -9.54 -0.81
N ASP A 37 9.52 -10.41 -0.40
CA ASP A 37 9.02 -11.53 -1.22
C ASP A 37 8.09 -11.05 -2.34
N MET A 38 7.41 -9.91 -2.16
CA MET A 38 6.44 -9.38 -3.12
C MET A 38 6.78 -7.94 -3.53
N PRO A 39 7.83 -7.74 -4.34
CA PRO A 39 8.29 -6.40 -4.72
C PRO A 39 7.29 -5.63 -5.60
N MET A 40 6.39 -6.34 -6.28
CA MET A 40 5.36 -5.78 -7.15
C MET A 40 4.09 -5.35 -6.39
N LEU A 41 4.01 -5.61 -5.08
CA LEU A 41 2.85 -5.16 -4.30
C LEU A 41 2.74 -3.63 -4.31
N PRO A 42 1.50 -3.10 -4.37
CA PRO A 42 1.27 -1.67 -4.28
C PRO A 42 1.85 -1.10 -2.98
N ARG A 43 2.69 -0.08 -3.09
CA ARG A 43 3.27 0.62 -1.92
C ARG A 43 2.29 1.55 -1.22
N ARG A 44 1.16 1.84 -1.85
CA ARG A 44 0.09 2.73 -1.38
C ARG A 44 -1.23 2.05 -1.67
N VAL A 45 -2.24 2.38 -0.87
CA VAL A 45 -3.63 1.99 -1.16
C VAL A 45 -3.96 2.50 -2.56
N GLN A 46 -4.16 1.57 -3.50
CA GLN A 46 -4.69 1.93 -4.80
C GLN A 46 -6.16 2.23 -4.59
N LYS A 47 -6.55 3.49 -4.81
CA LYS A 47 -7.96 3.80 -4.94
C LYS A 47 -8.45 3.07 -6.20
N PRO A 48 -9.66 2.50 -6.19
CA PRO A 48 -10.32 2.11 -7.43
C PRO A 48 -10.21 3.31 -8.36
N MET A 49 -9.55 3.12 -9.49
CA MET A 49 -9.54 4.14 -10.51
C MET A 49 -10.96 4.12 -11.07
N ASP A 50 -11.71 5.19 -10.85
CA ASP A 50 -12.99 5.44 -11.52
C ASP A 50 -12.71 5.82 -12.98
N ILE A 51 -11.96 4.96 -13.67
CA ILE A 51 -11.96 4.90 -15.13
C ILE A 51 -13.32 4.33 -15.47
N GLY A 52 -14.28 5.24 -15.55
CA GLY A 52 -15.66 4.92 -15.83
C GLY A 52 -15.72 3.92 -16.97
N PHE A 53 -16.45 2.83 -16.75
CA PHE A 53 -16.86 1.90 -17.79
C PHE A 53 -17.64 2.59 -18.94
N TRP A 54 -18.01 3.86 -18.71
CA TRP A 54 -18.50 4.82 -19.70
C TRP A 54 -17.45 5.92 -19.93
N ASP A 55 -16.45 5.62 -20.74
CA ASP A 55 -15.67 6.64 -21.42
C ASP A 55 -16.18 6.75 -22.88
N PRO A 56 -16.90 7.83 -23.26
CA PRO A 56 -17.26 8.05 -24.66
C PRO A 56 -16.03 8.31 -25.56
N MET A 57 -14.81 8.40 -25.01
CA MET A 57 -13.56 8.57 -25.75
C MET A 57 -12.78 7.27 -25.97
N CYS A 58 -13.42 6.10 -25.84
CA CYS A 58 -12.81 4.80 -26.16
C CYS A 58 -12.26 4.72 -27.61
N ASP A 59 -12.74 5.59 -28.51
CA ASP A 59 -12.27 5.71 -29.90
C ASP A 59 -11.09 6.66 -30.10
N GLN A 60 -10.56 7.32 -29.06
CA GLN A 60 -9.39 8.19 -29.17
C GLN A 60 -8.07 7.45 -28.88
N LEU A 61 -7.85 6.34 -29.59
CA LEU A 61 -6.48 5.98 -29.93
C LEU A 61 -6.06 6.84 -31.12
N GLU A 62 -5.55 8.05 -30.86
CA GLU A 62 -4.71 8.73 -31.85
C GLU A 62 -3.43 7.90 -32.00
N MET A 63 -3.46 6.98 -32.97
CA MET A 63 -2.23 6.45 -33.56
C MET A 63 -1.67 7.56 -34.43
N PHE A 64 -0.72 8.35 -33.93
CA PHE A 64 0.51 8.84 -34.61
C PHE A 64 1.42 9.56 -33.61
#